data_AF-I3YVW3-F1
#
_entry.id   AF-I3YVW3-F1
#
_cell.length_a   1.000
_cell.length_b   1.000
_cell.length_c   1.000
_cell.angle_alpha   90.00
_cell.angle_beta   90.00
_cell.angle_gamma   90.00
#
_symmetry.space_group_name_H-M   'P 1'
#
loop_
_entity.id
_entity.type
_entity.pdbx_description
1 polymer ?
#
loop_
_entity_poly.entity_id
_entity_poly.type
_entity_poly.pdbx_seq_one_letter_code
_entity_poly.pdbx_strand_id
1 'polypeptide(L)'
;MSNKDFIEKIIQSYVDSRELSYGNGGYNITRGMSHSSSGKAEDLFALFVANYLDDNDLKFLVDKPISANISTQKRKKTFKPDLAIEQNNQLTHYFDLKMDLGWNRDIEHYLYVKNNFINELKKSKTASYKILGGKKEIQIADALIYQIVILTPKNGNAKALRKNIEVAKKLENVKLYILTEGVHLNFYNPKERESLIIRDDQFEKLLQDTKQKLI
;
A
#
# COMPACT_ATOMS: atom_id res chain seq x y z
N MET A 1 -16.64 3.04 4.12
CA MET A 1 -16.08 1.98 5.01
C MET A 1 -15.39 2.67 6.18
N SER A 2 -15.62 2.27 7.43
CA SER A 2 -14.92 2.87 8.57
C SER A 2 -13.50 2.31 8.73
N ASN A 3 -12.63 3.03 9.45
CA ASN A 3 -11.26 2.56 9.76
C ASN A 3 -11.28 1.22 10.51
N LYS A 4 -12.22 1.08 11.47
CA LYS A 4 -12.43 -0.17 12.21
C LYS A 4 -12.82 -1.31 11.27
N ASP A 5 -13.81 -1.10 10.40
CA ASP A 5 -14.25 -2.15 9.47
C ASP A 5 -13.13 -2.59 8.54
N PHE A 6 -12.30 -1.65 8.08
CA PHE A 6 -11.13 -1.94 7.27
C PHE A 6 -10.15 -2.86 8.02
N ILE A 7 -9.76 -2.50 9.25
CA ILE A 7 -8.83 -3.28 10.07
C ILE A 7 -9.42 -4.66 10.43
N GLU A 8 -10.70 -4.74 10.75
CA GLU A 8 -11.36 -6.02 11.06
C GLU A 8 -11.38 -6.97 9.85
N LYS A 9 -11.64 -6.44 8.65
CA LYS A 9 -11.57 -7.26 7.43
C LYS A 9 -10.14 -7.72 7.10
N ILE A 10 -9.12 -6.92 7.41
CA ILE A 10 -7.71 -7.36 7.33
C ILE A 10 -7.44 -8.50 8.31
N ILE A 11 -7.85 -8.37 9.57
CA ILE A 11 -7.69 -9.43 10.58
C ILE A 11 -8.39 -10.70 10.13
N GLN A 12 -9.62 -10.59 9.61
CA GLN A 12 -10.34 -11.74 9.08
C GLN A 12 -9.59 -12.39 7.91
N SER A 13 -8.99 -11.60 7.01
CA SER A 13 -8.18 -12.15 5.92
C SER A 13 -6.95 -12.92 6.42
N TYR A 14 -6.39 -12.59 7.58
CA TYR A 14 -5.33 -13.39 8.21
C TYR A 14 -5.85 -14.67 8.83
N VAL A 15 -7.05 -14.65 9.42
CA VAL A 15 -7.69 -15.85 9.95
C VAL A 15 -7.97 -16.82 8.80
N ASP A 16 -8.61 -16.35 7.74
CA ASP A 16 -8.95 -17.16 6.56
C ASP A 16 -7.71 -17.74 5.87
N SER A 17 -6.57 -17.04 5.91
CA SER A 17 -5.35 -17.51 5.25
C SER A 17 -4.69 -18.69 5.98
N ARG A 18 -5.07 -18.98 7.22
CA ARG A 18 -4.61 -20.16 7.97
C ARG A 18 -5.31 -21.43 7.52
N GLU A 19 -6.49 -21.31 6.92
CA GLU A 19 -7.30 -22.44 6.51
C GLU A 19 -6.79 -23.10 5.21
N LEU A 20 -7.10 -24.38 5.07
CA LEU A 20 -6.85 -25.14 3.85
C LEU A 20 -7.79 -24.64 2.74
N SER A 21 -7.26 -24.21 1.59
CA SER A 21 -8.07 -23.70 0.47
C SER A 21 -9.11 -24.69 -0.07
N TYR A 22 -8.89 -25.99 0.11
CA TYR A 22 -9.75 -27.07 -0.38
C TYR A 22 -10.23 -28.01 0.74
N GLY A 23 -10.11 -27.57 2.00
CA GLY A 23 -10.35 -28.41 3.17
C GLY A 23 -9.33 -29.56 3.30
N ASN A 24 -9.60 -30.48 4.23
CA ASN A 24 -8.74 -31.64 4.49
C ASN A 24 -9.24 -32.93 3.81
N GLY A 25 -10.41 -32.90 3.15
CA GLY A 25 -10.99 -34.08 2.48
C GLY A 25 -11.24 -35.29 3.39
N GLY A 26 -11.35 -35.09 4.70
CA GLY A 26 -11.44 -36.17 5.68
C GLY A 26 -10.10 -36.78 6.13
N TYR A 27 -8.98 -36.22 5.66
CA TYR A 27 -7.63 -36.64 6.05
C TYR A 27 -7.03 -35.76 7.16
N ASN A 28 -5.94 -36.23 7.79
CA ASN A 28 -5.16 -35.48 8.78
C ASN A 28 -4.19 -34.50 8.11
N ILE A 29 -4.73 -33.53 7.37
CA ILE A 29 -3.94 -32.50 6.69
C ILE A 29 -3.93 -31.24 7.55
N THR A 30 -2.74 -30.73 7.85
CA THR A 30 -2.54 -29.44 8.52
C THR A 30 -1.61 -28.56 7.70
N ARG A 31 -1.70 -27.25 7.93
CA ARG A 31 -0.88 -26.25 7.25
C ARG A 31 0.26 -25.82 8.16
N GLY A 32 1.49 -25.86 7.65
CA GLY A 32 2.65 -25.31 8.37
C GLY A 32 2.77 -23.78 8.29
N MET A 33 2.23 -23.15 7.24
CA MET A 33 2.31 -21.70 7.01
C MET A 33 1.05 -21.17 6.33
N SER A 34 0.53 -20.02 6.79
CA SER A 34 -0.61 -19.34 6.16
C SER A 34 -0.40 -19.05 4.67
N HIS A 35 -1.50 -19.03 3.91
CA HIS A 35 -1.54 -18.48 2.57
C HIS A 35 -1.21 -16.97 2.59
N SER A 36 -0.73 -16.43 1.46
CA SER A 36 -0.52 -14.99 1.34
C SER A 36 -1.86 -14.25 1.42
N SER A 37 -1.96 -13.27 2.32
CA SER A 37 -3.11 -12.37 2.46
C SER A 37 -2.87 -10.98 1.86
N SER A 38 -1.69 -10.70 1.29
CA SER A 38 -1.33 -9.35 0.83
C SER A 38 -2.25 -8.86 -0.30
N GLY A 39 -2.53 -9.68 -1.31
CA GLY A 39 -3.41 -9.28 -2.42
C GLY A 39 -4.84 -8.95 -1.96
N LYS A 40 -5.39 -9.70 -1.00
CA LYS A 40 -6.69 -9.38 -0.38
C LYS A 40 -6.64 -8.04 0.37
N ALA A 41 -5.52 -7.73 1.02
CA ALA A 41 -5.32 -6.46 1.69
C ALA A 41 -5.22 -5.29 0.70
N GLU A 42 -4.58 -5.48 -0.45
CA GLU A 42 -4.49 -4.50 -1.55
C GLU A 42 -5.87 -4.17 -2.12
N ASP A 43 -6.67 -5.19 -2.45
CA ASP A 43 -8.06 -5.03 -2.93
C ASP A 43 -8.92 -4.29 -1.90
N LEU A 44 -8.82 -4.72 -0.63
CA LEU A 44 -9.58 -4.11 0.46
C LEU A 44 -9.15 -2.65 0.69
N PHE A 45 -7.86 -2.35 0.57
CA PHE A 45 -7.33 -0.99 0.70
C PHE A 45 -7.84 -0.10 -0.42
N ALA A 46 -7.87 -0.60 -1.66
CA ALA A 46 -8.48 0.12 -2.78
C ALA A 46 -9.95 0.46 -2.52
N LEU A 47 -10.74 -0.52 -2.05
CA LEU A 47 -12.14 -0.29 -1.69
C LEU A 47 -12.28 0.71 -0.54
N PHE A 48 -11.40 0.65 0.46
CA PHE A 48 -11.41 1.60 1.58
C PHE A 48 -11.18 3.04 1.11
N VAL A 49 -10.13 3.28 0.30
CA VAL A 49 -9.80 4.61 -0.24
C VAL A 49 -10.91 5.09 -1.18
N ALA A 50 -11.43 4.22 -2.06
CA ALA A 50 -12.51 4.58 -2.97
C ALA A 50 -13.79 5.01 -2.24
N ASN A 51 -14.19 4.29 -1.19
CA ASN A 51 -15.34 4.66 -0.37
C ASN A 51 -15.17 6.00 0.35
N TYR A 52 -13.94 6.39 0.67
CA TYR A 52 -13.69 7.67 1.32
C TYR A 52 -13.73 8.84 0.32
N LEU A 53 -13.17 8.63 -0.87
CA LEU A 53 -13.14 9.66 -1.92
C LEU A 53 -14.51 9.86 -2.55
N ASP A 54 -15.32 8.79 -2.62
CA ASP A 54 -16.71 8.80 -3.12
C ASP A 54 -16.86 9.51 -4.47
N ASP A 55 -15.94 9.19 -5.38
CA ASP A 55 -15.85 9.79 -6.71
C ASP A 55 -15.70 8.69 -7.78
N ASN A 56 -16.72 8.60 -8.63
CA ASN A 56 -16.82 7.58 -9.68
C ASN A 56 -15.97 7.91 -10.93
N ASP A 57 -15.44 9.12 -11.04
CA ASP A 57 -14.53 9.51 -12.13
C ASP A 57 -13.10 9.03 -11.86
N LEU A 58 -12.80 8.62 -10.62
CA LEU A 58 -11.52 8.05 -10.23
C LEU A 58 -11.40 6.59 -10.67
N LYS A 59 -10.25 6.26 -11.25
CA LYS A 59 -9.90 4.90 -11.60
C LYS A 59 -8.83 4.36 -10.65
N PHE A 60 -9.20 3.31 -9.91
CA PHE A 60 -8.32 2.60 -8.98
C PHE A 60 -7.63 1.44 -9.70
N LEU A 61 -6.31 1.48 -9.78
CA LEU A 61 -5.45 0.49 -10.42
C LEU A 61 -4.77 -0.36 -9.34
N VAL A 62 -5.40 -1.45 -8.95
CA VAL A 62 -4.86 -2.38 -7.94
C VAL A 62 -3.86 -3.33 -8.58
N ASP A 63 -2.71 -3.48 -7.92
CA ASP A 63 -1.63 -4.40 -8.31
C ASP A 63 -1.23 -4.32 -9.80
N LYS A 64 -1.32 -3.12 -10.39
CA LYS A 64 -1.26 -2.92 -11.84
C LYS A 64 0.15 -2.53 -12.29
N PRO A 65 0.86 -3.34 -13.10
CA PRO A 65 2.16 -2.93 -13.63
C PRO A 65 2.06 -1.73 -14.57
N ILE A 66 2.85 -0.70 -14.28
CA ILE A 66 2.96 0.55 -15.04
C ILE A 66 4.41 0.70 -15.50
N SER A 67 4.61 1.08 -16.76
CA SER A 67 5.93 1.28 -17.38
C SER A 67 6.12 2.72 -17.82
N ALA A 68 7.25 3.33 -17.45
CA ALA A 68 7.64 4.69 -17.84
C ALA A 68 9.07 4.73 -18.40
N ASN A 69 9.38 5.76 -19.20
CA ASN A 69 10.72 5.99 -19.74
C ASN A 69 11.51 6.84 -18.74
N ILE A 70 12.34 6.19 -17.92
CA ILE A 70 13.15 6.91 -16.94
C ILE A 70 14.48 7.32 -17.55
N SER A 71 14.80 8.61 -17.47
CA SER A 71 15.95 9.23 -18.14
C SER A 71 17.29 8.55 -17.85
N THR A 72 17.44 8.01 -16.63
CA THR A 72 18.63 7.31 -16.15
C THR A 72 18.77 5.87 -16.68
N GLN A 73 17.81 5.37 -17.46
CA GLN A 73 17.80 3.99 -17.94
C GLN A 73 17.54 3.88 -19.45
N LYS A 74 18.30 3.02 -20.13
CA LYS A 74 18.11 2.73 -21.58
C LYS A 74 16.81 1.98 -21.90
N ARG A 75 16.12 1.42 -20.89
CA ARG A 75 14.90 0.63 -21.04
C ARG A 75 13.79 1.21 -20.17
N LYS A 76 12.53 1.02 -20.59
CA LYS A 76 11.35 1.34 -19.78
C LYS A 76 11.46 0.67 -18.42
N LYS A 77 11.30 1.45 -17.35
CA LYS A 77 11.21 0.93 -16.00
C LYS A 77 9.76 0.58 -15.71
N THR A 78 9.51 -0.67 -15.38
CA THR A 78 8.21 -1.13 -14.88
C THR A 78 8.20 -1.09 -13.37
N PHE A 79 7.14 -0.53 -12.82
CA PHE A 79 6.84 -0.51 -11.39
C PHE A 79 5.42 -1.02 -11.17
N LYS A 80 5.15 -1.51 -9.97
CA LYS A 80 3.89 -2.13 -9.60
C LYS A 80 3.45 -1.51 -8.27
N PRO A 81 2.60 -0.47 -8.29
CA PRO A 81 1.98 0.02 -7.09
C PRO A 81 0.97 -1.01 -6.59
N ASP A 82 0.84 -1.12 -5.27
CA ASP A 82 -0.20 -1.94 -4.64
C ASP A 82 -1.58 -1.31 -4.93
N LEU A 83 -1.62 0.03 -4.95
CA LEU A 83 -2.72 0.81 -5.51
C LEU A 83 -2.19 2.05 -6.21
N ALA A 84 -2.70 2.35 -7.40
CA ALA A 84 -2.56 3.65 -8.04
C ALA A 84 -3.93 4.27 -8.31
N ILE A 85 -3.99 5.60 -8.31
CA ILE A 85 -5.19 6.34 -8.71
C ILE A 85 -4.90 7.08 -10.00
N GLU A 86 -5.76 6.87 -10.99
CA GLU A 86 -5.79 7.61 -12.23
C GLU A 86 -7.04 8.51 -12.25
N GLN A 87 -6.84 9.80 -12.52
CA GLN A 87 -7.91 10.79 -12.68
C GLN A 87 -7.63 11.57 -13.96
N ASN A 88 -8.63 11.77 -14.83
CA ASN A 88 -8.47 12.52 -16.08
C ASN A 88 -7.26 12.08 -16.94
N ASN A 89 -7.04 10.77 -17.04
CA ASN A 89 -5.90 10.15 -17.74
C ASN A 89 -4.52 10.50 -17.14
N GLN A 90 -4.46 10.87 -15.86
CA GLN A 90 -3.24 11.20 -15.15
C GLN A 90 -3.06 10.35 -13.89
N LEU A 91 -1.86 9.82 -13.69
CA LEU A 91 -1.45 9.12 -12.47
C LEU A 91 -1.22 10.14 -11.36
N THR A 92 -2.12 10.17 -10.37
CA THR A 92 -2.08 11.13 -9.25
C THR A 92 -1.48 10.53 -7.99
N HIS A 93 -1.64 9.22 -7.78
CA HIS A 93 -1.20 8.55 -6.55
C HIS A 93 -0.49 7.23 -6.82
N TYR A 94 0.53 6.95 -6.00
CA TYR A 94 1.19 5.66 -5.89
C TYR A 94 1.16 5.23 -4.42
N PHE A 95 0.43 4.18 -4.10
CA PHE A 95 0.44 3.55 -2.78
C PHE A 95 1.25 2.25 -2.76
N ASP A 96 1.89 2.02 -1.62
CA ASP A 96 2.66 0.83 -1.31
C ASP A 96 2.24 0.35 0.08
N LEU A 97 1.42 -0.69 0.12
CA LEU A 97 0.86 -1.28 1.32
C LEU A 97 1.85 -2.29 1.89
N LYS A 98 2.08 -2.22 3.21
CA LYS A 98 2.95 -3.13 3.93
C LYS A 98 2.23 -3.67 5.13
N MET A 99 2.21 -4.99 5.23
CA MET A 99 1.53 -5.68 6.31
C MET A 99 2.15 -5.37 7.68
N ASP A 100 3.48 -5.30 7.75
CA ASP A 100 4.22 -4.98 8.96
C ASP A 100 5.56 -4.29 8.63
N LEU A 101 6.49 -4.13 9.59
CA LEU A 101 7.84 -3.59 9.35
C LEU A 101 8.90 -4.63 8.98
N GLY A 102 8.57 -5.91 9.00
CA GLY A 102 9.47 -7.00 8.61
C GLY A 102 9.82 -6.99 7.12
N TRP A 103 9.07 -6.23 6.30
CA TRP A 103 9.23 -6.18 4.84
C TRP A 103 10.59 -5.63 4.36
N ASN A 104 11.26 -4.77 5.14
CA ASN A 104 12.54 -4.19 4.74
C ASN A 104 13.44 -3.85 5.93
N ARG A 105 14.69 -4.31 5.87
CA ARG A 105 15.72 -4.08 6.90
C ARG A 105 16.39 -2.71 6.79
N ASP A 106 16.33 -2.07 5.62
CA ASP A 106 16.88 -0.74 5.34
C ASP A 106 15.81 0.17 4.71
N ILE A 107 14.84 0.54 5.55
CA ILE A 107 13.74 1.43 5.16
C ILE A 107 14.27 2.83 4.81
N GLU A 108 15.30 3.33 5.50
CA GLU A 108 15.87 4.65 5.25
C GLU A 108 16.37 4.77 3.81
N HIS A 109 17.22 3.83 3.36
CA HIS A 109 17.69 3.81 1.98
C HIS A 109 16.52 3.70 0.99
N TYR A 110 15.54 2.84 1.29
CA TYR A 110 14.35 2.68 0.46
C TYR A 110 13.58 3.99 0.29
N LEU A 111 13.39 4.76 1.36
CA LEU A 111 12.71 6.06 1.32
C LEU A 111 13.42 7.01 0.34
N TYR A 112 14.75 7.12 0.40
CA TYR A 112 15.52 7.93 -0.55
C TYR A 112 15.41 7.43 -2.00
N VAL A 113 15.51 6.11 -2.21
CA VAL A 113 15.36 5.49 -3.53
C VAL A 113 13.98 5.79 -4.12
N LYS A 114 12.92 5.71 -3.32
CA LYS A 114 11.55 6.01 -3.77
C LYS A 114 11.32 7.49 -4.03
N ASN A 115 11.87 8.37 -3.19
CA ASN A 115 11.82 9.81 -3.43
C ASN A 115 12.45 10.18 -4.79
N ASN A 116 13.66 9.67 -5.03
CA ASN A 116 14.36 9.92 -6.30
C ASN A 116 13.65 9.26 -7.48
N PHE A 117 13.08 8.07 -7.28
CA PHE A 117 12.27 7.41 -8.30
C PHE A 117 11.05 8.23 -8.71
N ILE A 118 10.33 8.83 -7.76
CA ILE A 118 9.19 9.71 -8.10
C ILE A 118 9.66 10.96 -8.83
N ASN A 119 10.79 11.57 -8.42
CA ASN A 119 11.37 12.70 -9.15
C ASN A 119 11.65 12.35 -10.62
N GLU A 120 12.26 11.19 -10.86
CA GLU A 120 12.52 10.70 -12.21
C GLU A 120 11.24 10.34 -12.97
N LEU A 121 10.24 9.79 -12.28
CA LEU A 121 8.95 9.45 -12.88
C LEU A 121 8.23 10.72 -13.35
N LYS A 122 8.19 11.78 -12.54
CA LYS A 122 7.62 13.09 -12.91
C LYS A 122 8.30 13.68 -14.15
N LYS A 123 9.63 13.52 -14.28
CA LYS A 123 10.37 13.95 -15.48
C LYS A 123 10.02 13.16 -16.74
N SER A 124 9.62 11.88 -16.60
CA SER A 124 9.16 11.06 -17.73
C SER A 124 7.89 11.60 -18.37
N LYS A 125 7.07 12.38 -17.64
CA LYS A 125 5.77 12.98 -18.00
C LYS A 125 4.66 11.99 -18.39
N THR A 126 4.98 10.89 -19.04
CA THR A 126 4.05 9.83 -19.46
C THR A 126 4.44 8.47 -18.89
N ALA A 127 3.43 7.65 -18.62
CA ALA A 127 3.57 6.23 -18.32
C ALA A 127 2.54 5.41 -19.12
N SER A 128 2.64 4.09 -19.08
CA SER A 128 1.67 3.22 -19.74
C SER A 128 1.42 1.94 -18.97
N TYR A 129 0.21 1.39 -19.06
CA TYR A 129 -0.11 0.08 -18.50
C TYR A 129 -0.91 -0.77 -19.49
N LYS A 130 -0.86 -2.08 -19.32
CA LYS A 130 -1.58 -3.02 -20.19
C LYS A 130 -3.09 -2.98 -19.93
N ILE A 131 -3.88 -2.92 -21.00
CA ILE A 131 -5.33 -3.10 -20.97
C ILE A 131 -5.70 -4.26 -21.90
N LEU A 132 -6.93 -4.74 -21.83
CA LEU A 132 -7.42 -5.72 -22.79
C LEU A 132 -7.27 -5.13 -24.21
N GLY A 133 -6.62 -5.87 -25.10
CA GLY A 133 -6.40 -5.42 -26.49
C GLY A 133 -5.26 -4.42 -26.71
N GLY A 134 -4.47 -4.04 -25.69
CA GLY A 134 -3.32 -3.18 -25.92
C GLY A 134 -2.66 -2.55 -24.70
N LYS A 135 -2.21 -1.30 -24.86
CA LYS A 135 -1.60 -0.48 -23.81
C LYS A 135 -2.33 0.86 -23.76
N LYS A 136 -2.61 1.33 -22.54
CA LYS A 136 -3.09 2.69 -22.30
C LYS A 136 -1.92 3.56 -21.90
N GLU A 137 -1.77 4.72 -22.53
CA GLU A 137 -0.85 5.77 -22.11
C GLU A 137 -1.57 6.76 -21.19
N ILE A 138 -0.89 7.15 -20.12
CA ILE A 138 -1.37 8.10 -19.11
C ILE A 138 -0.29 9.15 -18.85
N GLN A 139 -0.72 10.33 -18.44
CA GLN A 139 0.17 11.37 -17.95
C GLN A 139 0.56 11.09 -16.50
N ILE A 140 1.63 11.72 -16.02
CA ILE A 140 2.09 11.65 -14.64
C ILE A 140 1.83 13.01 -14.00
N ALA A 141 1.16 13.06 -12.86
CA ALA A 141 0.93 14.31 -12.14
C ALA A 141 2.25 14.86 -11.59
N ASP A 142 2.47 16.17 -11.77
CA ASP A 142 3.59 16.85 -11.11
C ASP A 142 3.45 16.80 -9.57
N ALA A 143 2.21 16.67 -9.08
CA ALA A 143 1.87 16.48 -7.68
C ALA A 143 1.98 15.02 -7.19
N LEU A 144 2.34 14.05 -8.05
CA LEU A 144 2.42 12.63 -7.70
C LEU A 144 3.26 12.40 -6.43
N ILE A 145 2.72 11.61 -5.49
CA ILE A 145 3.42 11.21 -4.26
C ILE A 145 3.43 9.68 -4.12
N TYR A 146 4.45 9.18 -3.42
CA TYR A 146 4.58 7.80 -3.00
C TYR A 146 4.14 7.64 -1.55
N GLN A 147 3.03 6.95 -1.33
CA GLN A 147 2.42 6.76 -0.01
C GLN A 147 2.68 5.34 0.48
N ILE A 148 3.55 5.21 1.47
CA ILE A 148 3.81 3.95 2.16
C ILE A 148 2.81 3.81 3.29
N VAL A 149 1.96 2.81 3.20
CA VAL A 149 0.92 2.53 4.20
C VAL A 149 1.32 1.26 4.94
N ILE A 150 1.62 1.39 6.24
CA ILE A 150 2.06 0.27 7.08
C ILE A 150 0.91 -0.07 8.02
N LEU A 151 0.41 -1.31 7.94
CA LEU A 151 -0.72 -1.74 8.75
C LEU A 151 -0.34 -1.81 10.23
N THR A 152 0.84 -2.36 10.57
CA THR A 152 1.33 -2.42 11.97
C THR A 152 2.86 -2.23 12.05
N PRO A 153 3.40 -1.58 13.11
CA PRO A 153 4.83 -1.42 13.30
C PRO A 153 5.51 -2.68 13.87
N LYS A 154 4.77 -3.78 14.07
CA LYS A 154 5.33 -5.02 14.60
C LYS A 154 6.33 -5.66 13.63
N ASN A 155 7.10 -6.62 14.14
CA ASN A 155 8.21 -7.28 13.43
C ASN A 155 9.36 -6.35 13.01
N GLY A 156 9.36 -5.09 13.47
CA GLY A 156 10.42 -4.11 13.23
C GLY A 156 11.03 -3.54 14.50
N ASN A 157 12.13 -2.81 14.34
CA ASN A 157 12.80 -2.10 15.42
C ASN A 157 12.16 -0.71 15.62
N ALA A 158 11.59 -0.45 16.80
CA ALA A 158 10.90 0.81 17.10
C ALA A 158 11.80 2.06 16.99
N LYS A 159 13.08 1.95 17.34
CA LYS A 159 14.05 3.06 17.20
C LYS A 159 14.33 3.35 15.73
N ALA A 160 14.52 2.31 14.92
CA ALA A 160 14.68 2.45 13.48
C ALA A 160 13.42 3.07 12.85
N LEU A 161 12.23 2.61 13.25
CA LEU A 161 10.96 3.17 12.77
C LEU A 161 10.86 4.68 13.03
N ARG A 162 11.14 5.12 14.26
CA ARG A 162 11.11 6.56 14.59
C ARG A 162 12.06 7.36 13.71
N LYS A 163 13.29 6.86 13.50
CA LYS A 163 14.25 7.47 12.57
C LYS A 163 13.67 7.57 11.15
N ASN A 164 13.07 6.49 10.65
CA ASN A 164 12.52 6.43 9.30
C ASN A 164 11.32 7.39 9.11
N ILE A 165 10.48 7.56 10.14
CA ILE A 165 9.40 8.56 10.13
C ILE A 165 9.99 9.97 9.99
N GLU A 166 11.04 10.30 10.75
CA GLU A 166 11.71 11.60 10.67
C GLU A 166 12.42 11.83 9.33
N VAL A 167 12.96 10.77 8.72
CA VAL A 167 13.51 10.84 7.35
C VAL A 167 12.39 11.10 6.35
N ALA A 168 11.29 10.35 6.40
CA ALA A 168 10.17 10.50 5.48
C ALA A 168 9.59 11.92 5.50
N LYS A 169 9.50 12.57 6.68
CA LYS A 169 9.04 13.96 6.82
C LYS A 169 9.90 14.99 6.06
N LYS A 170 11.17 14.67 5.79
CA LYS A 170 12.10 15.55 5.07
C LYS A 170 12.08 15.32 3.56
N LEU A 171 11.40 14.28 3.10
CA LEU A 171 11.30 13.94 1.68
C LEU A 171 10.06 14.59 1.08
N GLU A 172 10.21 15.14 -0.11
CA GLU A 172 9.15 15.88 -0.81
C GLU A 172 8.10 14.96 -1.46
N ASN A 173 8.51 13.75 -1.88
CA ASN A 173 7.67 12.86 -2.69
C ASN A 173 7.26 11.58 -1.97
N VAL A 174 7.62 11.41 -0.70
CA VAL A 174 7.34 10.18 0.05
C VAL A 174 6.60 10.53 1.34
N LYS A 175 5.51 9.82 1.58
CA LYS A 175 4.78 9.87 2.86
C LYS A 175 4.67 8.48 3.44
N LEU A 176 4.75 8.38 4.76
CA LEU A 176 4.69 7.12 5.50
C LEU A 176 3.62 7.22 6.57
N TYR A 177 2.76 6.20 6.64
CA TYR A 177 1.62 6.12 7.55
C TYR A 177 1.64 4.79 8.29
N ILE A 178 1.25 4.80 9.57
CA ILE A 178 1.15 3.61 10.41
C ILE A 178 -0.27 3.53 10.95
N LEU A 179 -1.04 2.56 10.46
CA LEU A 179 -2.49 2.55 10.66
C LEU A 179 -2.93 1.93 11.99
N THR A 180 -2.12 1.03 12.56
CA THR A 180 -2.41 0.42 13.87
C THR A 180 -1.16 0.26 14.72
N GLU A 181 -1.35 0.13 16.03
CA GLU A 181 -0.29 -0.12 17.02
C GLU A 181 -0.71 -1.19 18.03
N GLY A 182 0.20 -1.51 18.96
CA GLY A 182 -0.06 -2.39 20.11
C GLY A 182 0.08 -3.88 19.82
N VAL A 183 -0.57 -4.40 18.77
CA VAL A 183 -0.51 -5.83 18.37
C VAL A 183 -0.30 -5.98 16.85
N HIS A 184 0.18 -7.15 16.41
CA HIS A 184 0.19 -7.49 14.99
C HIS A 184 -1.19 -8.01 14.58
N LEU A 185 -1.69 -7.64 13.39
CA LEU A 185 -3.02 -8.03 12.91
C LEU A 185 -3.19 -9.54 12.59
N ASN A 186 -2.17 -10.36 12.86
CA ASN A 186 -2.16 -11.80 12.63
C ASN A 186 -2.08 -12.57 13.95
N PHE A 187 -2.50 -11.96 15.06
CA PHE A 187 -2.52 -12.58 16.38
C PHE A 187 -3.35 -13.88 16.38
N TYR A 188 -2.94 -14.84 17.21
CA TYR A 188 -3.62 -16.14 17.33
C TYR A 188 -4.56 -16.14 18.53
N ASN A 189 -4.19 -15.47 19.62
CA ASN A 189 -5.03 -15.39 20.80
C ASN A 189 -5.97 -14.17 20.68
N PRO A 190 -7.31 -14.38 20.69
CA PRO A 190 -8.27 -13.28 20.61
C PRO A 190 -8.10 -12.20 21.68
N LYS A 191 -7.53 -12.54 22.85
CA LYS A 191 -7.24 -11.56 23.91
C LYS A 191 -6.20 -10.51 23.49
N GLU A 192 -5.30 -10.85 22.57
CA GLU A 192 -4.31 -9.88 22.07
C GLU A 192 -4.97 -8.71 21.31
N ARG A 193 -6.20 -8.90 20.82
CA ARG A 193 -7.02 -7.85 20.20
C ARG A 193 -7.28 -6.68 21.14
N GLU A 194 -7.33 -6.91 22.46
CA GLU A 194 -7.53 -5.83 23.44
C GLU A 194 -6.38 -4.82 23.45
N SER A 195 -5.19 -5.23 22.96
CA SER A 195 -4.04 -4.35 22.79
C SER A 195 -4.03 -3.61 21.44
N LEU A 196 -4.98 -3.88 20.53
CA LEU A 196 -5.03 -3.23 19.23
C LEU A 196 -5.43 -1.78 19.36
N ILE A 197 -4.59 -0.89 18.83
CA ILE A 197 -4.87 0.54 18.75
C ILE A 197 -5.02 0.89 17.28
N ILE A 198 -6.18 1.43 16.88
CA ILE A 198 -6.39 1.98 15.55
C ILE A 198 -6.00 3.46 15.57
N ARG A 199 -5.10 3.86 14.67
CA ARG A 199 -4.55 5.22 14.61
C ARG A 199 -5.40 6.09 13.69
N ASP A 200 -6.58 6.50 14.17
CA ASP A 200 -7.51 7.32 13.39
C ASP A 200 -6.86 8.61 12.86
N ASP A 201 -5.90 9.18 13.62
CA ASP A 201 -5.09 10.33 13.19
C ASP A 201 -4.26 10.04 11.92
N GLN A 202 -3.72 8.82 11.80
CA GLN A 202 -2.92 8.40 10.64
C GLN A 202 -3.82 8.07 9.45
N PHE A 203 -4.99 7.48 9.69
CA PHE A 203 -6.00 7.27 8.65
C PHE A 203 -6.49 8.60 8.08
N GLU A 204 -6.88 9.55 8.93
CA GLU A 204 -7.34 10.86 8.49
C GLU A 204 -6.25 11.57 7.69
N LYS A 205 -5.00 11.56 8.20
CA LYS A 205 -3.87 12.16 7.48
C LYS A 205 -3.66 11.52 6.11
N LEU A 206 -3.64 10.18 6.03
CA LEU A 206 -3.52 9.43 4.77
C LEU A 206 -4.58 9.88 3.75
N LEU A 207 -5.83 9.93 4.19
CA LEU A 207 -6.97 10.18 3.34
C LEU A 207 -7.07 11.65 2.91
N GLN A 208 -6.76 12.60 3.81
CA GLN A 208 -6.65 14.02 3.47
C GLN A 208 -5.52 14.27 2.49
N ASP A 209 -4.35 13.64 2.71
CA ASP A 209 -3.21 13.74 1.81
C ASP A 209 -3.52 13.19 0.42
N THR A 210 -4.35 12.14 0.34
CA THR A 210 -4.86 11.61 -0.93
C THR A 210 -5.85 12.57 -1.59
N LYS A 211 -6.80 13.12 -0.84
CA LYS A 211 -7.80 14.05 -1.40
C LYS A 211 -7.18 15.33 -1.94
N GLN A 212 -6.21 15.91 -1.23
CA GLN A 212 -5.54 17.16 -1.63
C GLN A 212 -4.69 17.07 -2.90
N LYS A 213 -4.40 15.85 -3.37
CA LYS A 213 -3.53 15.59 -4.52
C LYS A 213 -4.30 15.16 -5.77
N LEU A 214 -5.62 15.05 -5.66
CA LEU A 214 -6.52 15.01 -6.81
C LEU A 214 -6.57 16.39 -7.47
N ILE A 215 -6.95 16.41 -8.75
CA ILE A 215 -7.00 17.59 -9.62
C ILE A 215 -8.46 18.00 -9.83
#